data_AF-A0A383D6A8-F1
#
_entry.id   AF-A0A383D6A8-F1
#
_cell.length_a   1.000
_cell.length_b   1.000
_cell.length_c   1.000
_cell.angle_alpha   90.00
_cell.angle_beta   90.00
_cell.angle_gamma   90.00
#
_symmetry.space_group_name_H-M   'P 1'
#
loop_
_entity.id
_entity.type
_entity.pdbx_description
1 polymer ?
#
loop_
_entity_poly.entity_id
_entity_poly.type
_entity_poly.pdbx_seq_one_letter_code
_entity_poly.pdbx_strand_id
1 'polypeptide(L)'
;MLLNSKTDISSFRLTEYSHGAGCGCKISPKLLNEILGQDQDQIMDSSLIVGNESRDDAAVYDLGNGSALISTADFFVPIVDDPYTFGMISGCNALSDIYAMGGKPLMAIAIFGWPIDKLPAEIGAKVIEGGRAICTKAGISLAGGHSIDSPEPIFGLSVSGIVKIEH
;
A
#
# COMPACT_ATOMS: atom_id res chain seq x y z
N MET A 1 -22.91 33.34 -17.82
CA MET A 1 -21.67 32.90 -18.46
C MET A 1 -20.69 32.57 -17.34
N LEU A 2 -20.70 31.33 -16.85
CA LEU A 2 -19.74 30.85 -15.86
C LEU A 2 -18.99 29.71 -16.54
N LEU A 3 -17.74 30.00 -16.90
CA LEU A 3 -16.82 29.04 -17.51
C LEU A 3 -16.50 27.98 -16.46
N ASN A 4 -17.08 26.79 -16.59
CA ASN A 4 -16.53 25.58 -15.98
C ASN A 4 -15.17 25.35 -16.63
N SER A 5 -14.10 25.89 -16.05
CA SER A 5 -12.75 25.44 -16.36
C SER A 5 -12.62 24.03 -15.81
N LYS A 6 -12.93 23.02 -16.64
CA LYS A 6 -12.50 21.66 -16.37
C LYS A 6 -10.98 21.72 -16.23
N THR A 7 -10.48 21.51 -15.01
CA THR A 7 -9.06 21.32 -14.75
C THR A 7 -8.56 20.27 -15.74
N ASP A 8 -7.59 20.64 -16.58
CA ASP A 8 -7.02 19.70 -17.54
C ASP A 8 -6.15 18.72 -16.77
N ILE A 9 -6.70 17.53 -16.50
CA ILE A 9 -6.01 16.47 -15.77
C ILE A 9 -4.70 16.07 -16.47
N SER A 10 -4.62 16.23 -17.80
CA SER A 10 -3.45 15.85 -18.59
C SER A 10 -2.23 16.76 -18.37
N SER A 11 -2.40 17.94 -17.74
CA SER A 11 -1.29 18.85 -17.47
C SER A 11 -0.49 18.50 -16.20
N PHE A 12 -0.95 17.54 -15.40
CA PHE A 12 -0.29 17.12 -14.16
C PHE A 12 0.55 15.87 -14.39
N ARG A 13 1.84 15.93 -14.02
CA ARG A 13 2.75 14.79 -14.07
C ARG A 13 3.10 14.39 -12.64
N LEU A 14 2.52 13.30 -12.15
CA LEU A 14 2.64 12.93 -10.73
C LEU A 14 4.09 12.80 -10.25
N THR A 15 5.02 12.39 -11.11
CA THR A 15 6.44 12.23 -10.73
C THR A 15 7.15 13.56 -10.44
N GLU A 16 6.59 14.70 -10.86
CA GLU A 16 7.12 16.04 -10.52
C GLU A 16 6.85 16.43 -9.06
N TYR A 17 6.00 15.67 -8.36
CA TYR A 17 5.60 15.92 -6.98
C TYR A 17 6.25 14.96 -5.98
N SER A 18 7.22 14.14 -6.41
CA SER A 18 7.96 13.18 -5.58
C SER A 18 9.47 13.46 -5.60
N HIS A 19 10.11 13.54 -4.43
CA HIS A 19 11.55 13.75 -4.29
C HIS A 19 12.39 12.50 -4.66
N GLY A 20 11.75 11.35 -4.90
CA GLY A 20 12.40 10.13 -5.36
C GLY A 20 11.43 9.23 -6.14
N ALA A 21 11.95 8.39 -7.05
CA ALA A 21 11.12 7.48 -7.83
C ALA A 21 10.91 6.14 -7.08
N GLY A 22 9.71 5.92 -6.52
CA GLY A 22 9.24 4.59 -6.10
C GLY A 22 9.96 3.96 -4.91
N CYS A 23 10.38 2.69 -5.05
CA CYS A 23 11.15 1.97 -4.03
C CYS A 23 12.49 2.64 -3.67
N GLY A 24 12.95 3.63 -4.45
CA GLY A 24 14.08 4.48 -4.09
C GLY A 24 13.87 5.31 -2.83
N CYS A 25 12.63 5.40 -2.33
CA CYS A 25 12.27 6.07 -1.08
C CYS A 25 12.30 5.14 0.15
N LYS A 26 12.62 3.85 0.00
CA LYS A 26 12.75 2.93 1.14
C LYS A 26 13.90 3.40 2.05
N ILE A 27 13.65 3.44 3.35
CA ILE A 27 14.68 3.69 4.36
C ILE A 27 15.72 2.57 4.24
N SER A 28 17.00 2.93 4.16
CA SER A 28 18.07 1.92 4.07
C SER A 28 17.99 0.95 5.24
N PRO A 29 18.30 -0.36 5.07
CA PRO A 29 18.20 -1.34 6.14
C PRO A 29 18.97 -0.95 7.40
N LYS A 30 20.12 -0.27 7.24
CA LYS A 30 20.92 0.24 8.35
C LYS A 30 20.16 1.29 9.16
N LEU A 31 19.63 2.33 8.50
CA LEU A 31 18.87 3.39 9.15
C LEU A 31 17.56 2.87 9.75
N LEU A 32 16.90 1.91 9.08
CA LEU A 32 15.68 1.30 9.61
C LEU A 32 15.97 0.55 10.93
N ASN A 33 17.06 -0.22 10.99
CA ASN A 33 17.47 -0.87 12.25
C ASN A 33 17.78 0.15 13.35
N GLU A 34 18.37 1.30 13.01
CA GLU A 34 18.60 2.38 13.98
C GLU A 34 17.29 2.99 14.50
N ILE A 35 16.27 3.15 13.65
CA ILE A 35 14.94 3.67 14.00
C ILE A 35 14.16 2.67 14.86
N LEU A 36 14.19 1.39 14.49
CA LEU A 36 13.51 0.33 15.24
C LEU A 36 14.12 0.12 16.63
N GLY A 37 15.39 0.46 16.82
CA GLY A 37 16.08 0.35 18.09
C GLY A 37 16.47 -1.09 18.43
N GLN A 38 16.80 -1.33 19.70
CA GLN A 38 17.01 -2.68 20.24
C GLN A 38 15.65 -3.33 20.49
N ASP A 39 15.53 -4.64 20.25
CA ASP A 39 14.34 -5.41 20.60
C ASP A 39 13.93 -5.12 22.05
N GLN A 40 12.82 -4.40 22.22
CA GLN A 40 12.09 -4.42 23.48
C GLN A 40 11.55 -5.84 23.67
N ASP A 41 11.37 -6.28 24.92
CA ASP A 41 10.83 -7.60 25.28
C ASP A 41 9.70 -8.02 24.34
N GLN A 42 10.04 -8.76 23.28
CA GLN A 42 9.06 -9.12 22.27
C GLN A 42 8.12 -10.12 22.92
N ILE A 43 6.83 -9.83 22.83
CA ILE A 43 5.83 -10.80 23.25
C ILE A 43 5.99 -12.00 22.32
N MET A 44 6.50 -13.11 22.86
CA MET A 44 6.52 -14.38 22.13
C MET A 44 5.07 -14.84 21.96
N ASP A 45 4.49 -14.55 20.80
CA ASP A 45 3.19 -15.10 20.39
C ASP A 45 3.44 -16.33 19.52
N SER A 46 3.15 -17.51 20.06
CA SER A 46 3.28 -18.79 19.34
C SER A 46 2.41 -18.87 18.09
N SER A 47 1.41 -18.00 17.96
CA SER A 47 0.51 -17.93 16.82
C SER A 47 1.09 -17.08 15.69
N LEU A 48 2.12 -16.27 15.94
CA LEU A 48 2.81 -15.50 14.90
C LEU A 48 3.85 -16.38 14.22
N ILE A 49 3.46 -16.98 13.09
CA ILE A 49 4.30 -17.90 12.30
C ILE A 49 5.43 -17.14 11.60
N VAL A 50 5.11 -15.97 11.04
CA VAL A 50 6.05 -15.07 10.36
C VAL A 50 5.81 -13.68 10.91
N GLY A 51 6.85 -13.08 11.47
CA GLY A 51 6.81 -11.76 12.10
C GLY A 51 8.01 -10.91 11.72
N ASN A 52 8.20 -9.78 12.41
CA ASN A 52 9.31 -8.86 12.15
C ASN A 52 10.70 -9.52 12.27
N GLU A 53 10.80 -10.62 13.02
CA GLU A 53 12.04 -11.38 13.20
C GLU A 53 12.57 -11.98 11.89
N SER A 54 11.70 -12.33 10.92
CA SER A 54 12.11 -12.96 9.66
C SER A 54 12.43 -11.96 8.54
N ARG A 55 12.20 -10.65 8.75
CA ARG A 55 12.33 -9.59 7.72
C ARG A 55 11.51 -9.86 6.44
N ASP A 56 10.46 -10.67 6.52
CA ASP A 56 9.55 -10.88 5.41
C ASP A 56 8.64 -9.66 5.22
N ASP A 57 8.19 -9.45 3.98
CA ASP A 57 7.31 -8.33 3.60
C ASP A 57 5.84 -8.51 4.08
N ALA A 58 5.54 -9.59 4.81
CA ALA A 58 4.21 -9.85 5.37
C ALA A 58 4.28 -10.59 6.71
N ALA A 59 3.33 -10.28 7.60
CA ALA A 59 3.09 -11.05 8.82
C ALA A 59 2.13 -12.21 8.56
N VAL A 60 2.38 -13.36 9.17
CA VAL A 60 1.53 -14.56 9.08
C VAL A 60 1.11 -15.00 10.48
N TYR A 61 -0.20 -15.06 10.72
CA TYR A 61 -0.78 -15.34 12.03
C TYR A 61 -1.71 -16.57 11.97
N ASP A 62 -1.42 -17.61 12.73
CA ASP A 62 -2.25 -18.80 12.85
C ASP A 62 -3.60 -18.47 13.50
N LEU A 63 -4.70 -18.91 12.87
CA LEU A 63 -6.06 -18.75 13.39
C LEU A 63 -6.53 -19.96 14.21
N GLY A 64 -5.68 -20.99 14.39
CA GLY A 64 -5.94 -22.18 15.21
C GLY A 64 -6.95 -23.15 14.59
N ASN A 65 -7.21 -23.03 13.29
CA ASN A 65 -8.24 -23.79 12.58
C ASN A 65 -7.76 -24.37 11.24
N GLY A 66 -6.43 -24.55 11.09
CA GLY A 66 -5.83 -25.00 9.82
C GLY A 66 -5.67 -23.89 8.77
N SER A 67 -5.84 -22.62 9.16
CA SER A 67 -5.59 -21.46 8.30
C SER A 67 -4.85 -20.36 9.03
N ALA A 68 -4.10 -19.56 8.28
CA ALA A 68 -3.41 -18.38 8.80
C ALA A 68 -3.82 -17.12 8.05
N LEU A 69 -3.91 -16.02 8.79
CA LEU A 69 -4.05 -14.67 8.25
C LEU A 69 -2.69 -14.20 7.73
N ILE A 70 -2.66 -13.65 6.53
CA ILE A 70 -1.50 -12.92 6.01
C ILE A 70 -1.86 -11.44 6.04
N SER A 71 -0.98 -10.60 6.57
CA SER A 71 -1.16 -9.14 6.61
C SER A 71 0.10 -8.45 6.09
N THR A 72 -0.06 -7.63 5.06
CA THR A 72 0.99 -6.76 4.51
C THR A 72 0.50 -5.32 4.43
N ALA A 73 1.43 -4.37 4.37
CA ALA A 73 1.16 -3.01 3.99
C ALA A 73 2.32 -2.47 3.16
N ASP A 74 2.02 -1.97 1.96
CA ASP A 74 3.03 -1.42 1.07
C ASP A 74 2.48 -0.17 0.37
N PHE A 75 3.27 0.89 0.39
CA PHE A 75 2.91 2.20 -0.15
C PHE A 75 4.17 2.98 -0.54
N PHE A 76 4.04 3.82 -1.57
CA PHE A 76 5.16 4.61 -2.07
C PHE A 76 4.66 5.86 -2.81
N VAL A 77 5.60 6.71 -3.18
CA VAL A 77 5.38 7.92 -3.99
C VAL A 77 5.28 7.59 -5.49
N PRO A 78 4.68 8.44 -6.34
CA PRO A 78 4.50 8.16 -7.76
C PRO A 78 5.77 7.74 -8.50
N ILE A 79 5.63 6.73 -9.35
CA ILE A 79 6.67 6.22 -10.26
C ILE A 79 6.34 6.43 -11.73
N VAL A 80 5.13 6.88 -12.01
CA VAL A 80 4.59 7.15 -13.35
C VAL A 80 3.74 8.41 -13.27
N ASP A 81 3.65 9.12 -14.38
CA ASP A 81 2.93 10.40 -14.44
C ASP A 81 1.41 10.23 -14.38
N ASP A 82 0.90 9.14 -14.96
CA ASP A 82 -0.54 8.88 -15.03
C ASP A 82 -1.08 8.40 -13.67
N PRO A 83 -2.05 9.13 -13.07
CA PRO A 83 -2.53 8.84 -11.72
C PRO A 83 -3.26 7.50 -11.62
N TYR A 84 -4.05 7.13 -12.62
CA TYR A 84 -4.76 5.86 -12.63
C TYR A 84 -3.77 4.69 -12.68
N THR A 85 -2.76 4.79 -13.53
CA THR A 85 -1.70 3.80 -13.68
C THR A 85 -0.87 3.71 -12.41
N PHE A 86 -0.53 4.83 -11.77
CA PHE A 86 0.13 4.81 -10.47
C PHE A 86 -0.69 4.04 -9.43
N GLY A 87 -1.99 4.32 -9.31
CA GLY A 87 -2.89 3.59 -8.41
C GLY A 87 -2.94 2.09 -8.68
N MET A 88 -2.99 1.71 -9.96
CA MET A 88 -2.95 0.31 -10.40
C MET A 88 -1.63 -0.37 -10.01
N ILE A 89 -0.48 0.27 -10.26
CA ILE A 89 0.83 -0.33 -9.97
C ILE A 89 1.03 -0.46 -8.45
N SER A 90 0.72 0.59 -7.70
CA SER A 90 0.88 0.59 -6.24
C SER A 90 -0.02 -0.47 -5.58
N GLY A 91 -1.28 -0.57 -5.98
CA GLY A 91 -2.14 -1.63 -5.48
C GLY A 91 -1.70 -3.04 -5.90
N CYS A 92 -1.14 -3.20 -7.11
CA CYS A 92 -0.57 -4.48 -7.56
C CYS A 92 0.64 -4.89 -6.72
N ASN A 93 1.51 -3.94 -6.37
CA ASN A 93 2.66 -4.17 -5.51
C ASN A 93 2.22 -4.61 -4.10
N ALA A 94 1.29 -3.89 -3.47
CA ALA A 94 0.79 -4.29 -2.15
C ALA A 94 0.09 -5.67 -2.16
N LEU A 95 -0.51 -6.07 -3.28
CA LEU A 95 -1.10 -7.40 -3.44
C LEU A 95 -0.04 -8.51 -3.63
N SER A 96 1.16 -8.19 -4.10
CA SER A 96 2.15 -9.21 -4.47
C SER A 96 2.61 -10.03 -3.29
N ASP A 97 2.70 -9.44 -2.09
CA ASP A 97 3.20 -10.17 -0.91
C ASP A 97 2.22 -11.27 -0.49
N ILE A 98 0.91 -11.01 -0.60
CA ILE A 98 -0.10 -12.04 -0.34
C ILE A 98 0.10 -13.23 -1.27
N TYR A 99 0.32 -12.97 -2.56
CA TYR A 99 0.53 -14.03 -3.54
C TYR A 99 1.88 -14.73 -3.37
N ALA A 100 2.93 -13.99 -3.00
CA ALA A 100 4.27 -14.53 -2.72
C ALA A 100 4.25 -15.51 -1.54
N MET A 101 3.43 -15.23 -0.53
CA MET A 101 3.17 -16.13 0.61
C MET A 101 2.20 -17.28 0.28
N GLY A 102 1.82 -17.47 -0.99
CA GLY A 102 0.86 -18.50 -1.42
C GLY A 102 -0.57 -18.25 -0.96
N GLY A 103 -0.87 -17.04 -0.48
CA GLY A 103 -2.15 -16.64 0.07
C GLY A 103 -3.18 -16.25 -0.99
N LYS A 104 -4.44 -16.26 -0.56
CA LYS A 104 -5.57 -15.66 -1.29
C LYS A 104 -5.92 -14.32 -0.64
N PRO A 105 -5.91 -13.19 -1.37
CA PRO A 105 -6.39 -11.92 -0.85
C PRO A 105 -7.86 -11.97 -0.43
N LEU A 106 -8.20 -11.27 0.64
CA LEU A 106 -9.56 -11.14 1.17
C LEU A 106 -10.10 -9.72 1.00
N MET A 107 -9.33 -8.72 1.40
CA MET A 107 -9.70 -7.32 1.35
C MET A 107 -8.46 -6.43 1.38
N ALA A 108 -8.63 -5.17 0.97
CA ALA A 108 -7.61 -4.15 1.10
C ALA A 108 -8.20 -2.85 1.64
N ILE A 109 -7.39 -2.06 2.33
CA ILE A 109 -7.69 -0.68 2.73
C ILE A 109 -6.63 0.26 2.19
N ALA A 110 -7.03 1.45 1.75
CA ALA A 110 -6.12 2.44 1.18
C ALA A 110 -5.31 3.17 2.25
N ILE A 111 -4.04 3.41 1.96
CA ILE A 111 -3.17 4.35 2.65
C ILE A 111 -2.93 5.50 1.66
N PHE A 112 -3.33 6.72 2.00
CA PHE A 112 -3.32 7.84 1.06
C PHE A 112 -2.75 9.13 1.68
N GLY A 113 -1.66 9.64 1.15
CA GLY A 113 -1.15 10.97 1.45
C GLY A 113 -1.34 11.86 0.22
N TRP A 114 -1.85 13.08 0.39
CA TRP A 114 -2.09 13.97 -0.74
C TRP A 114 -1.76 15.42 -0.44
N PRO A 115 -0.99 16.13 -1.30
CA PRO A 115 -0.69 17.55 -1.12
C PRO A 115 -1.87 18.39 -1.58
N ILE A 116 -2.80 18.67 -0.66
CA ILE A 116 -4.07 19.32 -0.98
C ILE A 116 -3.91 20.75 -1.51
N ASP A 117 -2.76 21.38 -1.24
CA ASP A 117 -2.37 22.71 -1.72
C ASP A 117 -1.74 22.71 -3.12
N LYS A 118 -1.26 21.55 -3.61
CA LYS A 118 -0.53 21.42 -4.89
C LYS A 118 -1.26 20.61 -5.94
N LEU A 119 -2.01 19.57 -5.54
CA LEU A 119 -2.67 18.64 -6.46
C LEU A 119 -4.19 18.62 -6.26
N PRO A 120 -4.97 18.83 -7.33
CA PRO A 120 -6.44 18.78 -7.27
C PRO A 120 -6.96 17.41 -6.81
N ALA A 121 -8.10 17.41 -6.13
CA ALA A 121 -8.75 16.19 -5.63
C ALA A 121 -9.16 15.23 -6.76
N GLU A 122 -9.45 15.75 -7.96
CA GLU A 122 -9.81 14.96 -9.13
C GLU A 122 -8.67 14.06 -9.60
N ILE A 123 -7.42 14.49 -9.43
CA ILE A 123 -6.23 13.70 -9.72
C ILE A 123 -6.08 12.58 -8.67
N GLY A 124 -6.29 12.91 -7.39
CA GLY A 124 -6.29 11.93 -6.30
C GLY A 124 -7.37 10.86 -6.50
N ALA A 125 -8.56 11.25 -6.96
CA ALA A 125 -9.64 10.33 -7.29
C ALA A 125 -9.23 9.31 -8.38
N LYS A 126 -8.40 9.70 -9.35
CA LYS A 126 -7.86 8.78 -10.36
C LYS A 126 -6.90 7.76 -9.79
N VAL A 127 -6.07 8.14 -8.81
CA VAL A 127 -5.21 7.19 -8.08
C VAL A 127 -6.06 6.16 -7.35
N ILE A 128 -7.07 6.60 -6.61
CA ILE A 128 -8.00 5.70 -5.90
C ILE A 128 -8.78 4.80 -6.89
N GLU A 129 -9.17 5.34 -8.06
CA GLU A 129 -9.84 4.57 -9.11
C GLU A 129 -8.93 3.44 -9.63
N GLY A 130 -7.64 3.72 -9.86
CA GLY A 130 -6.65 2.72 -10.22
C GLY A 130 -6.47 1.64 -9.15
N GLY A 131 -6.31 2.05 -7.89
CA GLY A 131 -6.22 1.11 -6.75
C GLY A 131 -7.46 0.22 -6.62
N ARG A 132 -8.66 0.78 -6.80
CA ARG A 132 -9.92 0.02 -6.79
C ARG A 132 -10.00 -0.96 -7.96
N ALA A 133 -9.54 -0.56 -9.14
CA ALA A 133 -9.56 -1.40 -10.33
C ALA A 133 -8.65 -2.64 -10.18
N ILE A 134 -7.46 -2.50 -9.59
CA ILE A 134 -6.59 -3.65 -9.33
C ILE A 134 -7.15 -4.57 -8.23
N CYS A 135 -7.73 -4.01 -7.15
CA CYS A 135 -8.47 -4.82 -6.16
C CYS A 135 -9.60 -5.62 -6.81
N THR A 136 -10.37 -4.99 -7.70
CA THR A 136 -11.46 -5.64 -8.44
C THR A 136 -10.94 -6.78 -9.31
N LYS A 137 -9.80 -6.60 -10.00
CA LYS A 137 -9.15 -7.67 -10.77
C LYS A 137 -8.66 -8.83 -9.89
N ALA A 138 -8.22 -8.55 -8.66
CA ALA A 138 -7.86 -9.55 -7.67
C ALA A 138 -9.07 -10.22 -7.00
N GLY A 139 -10.30 -9.79 -7.33
CA GLY A 139 -11.54 -10.35 -6.76
C GLY A 139 -11.83 -9.89 -5.34
N ILE A 140 -11.23 -8.78 -4.89
CA ILE A 140 -11.42 -8.22 -3.56
C ILE A 140 -11.97 -6.79 -3.61
N SER A 141 -12.51 -6.34 -2.48
CA SER A 141 -12.97 -4.95 -2.32
C SER A 141 -11.86 -4.07 -1.75
N LEU A 142 -11.74 -2.84 -2.27
CA LEU A 142 -11.11 -1.74 -1.55
C LEU A 142 -12.10 -1.23 -0.49
N ALA A 143 -11.94 -1.73 0.75
CA ALA A 143 -12.96 -1.72 1.80
C ALA A 143 -12.90 -0.50 2.74
N GLY A 144 -12.12 0.52 2.40
CA GLY A 144 -11.94 1.70 3.21
C GLY A 144 -10.51 2.22 3.09
N GLY A 145 -10.05 2.92 4.12
CA GLY A 145 -8.70 3.45 4.18
C GLY A 145 -8.58 4.63 5.12
N HIS A 146 -7.39 5.22 5.13
CA HIS A 146 -7.10 6.46 5.81
C HIS A 146 -6.36 7.41 4.89
N SER A 147 -6.64 8.70 5.04
CA SER A 147 -6.01 9.75 4.24
C SER A 147 -5.49 10.87 5.10
N ILE A 148 -4.33 11.42 4.74
CA ILE A 148 -3.71 12.58 5.39
C ILE A 148 -3.32 13.64 4.35
N ASP A 149 -3.30 14.89 4.78
CA ASP A 149 -2.57 15.94 4.06
C ASP A 149 -1.06 15.63 4.16
N SER A 150 -0.37 15.67 3.03
CA SER A 150 1.03 15.25 2.92
C SER A 150 1.77 16.14 1.92
N PRO A 151 3.02 16.54 2.18
CA PRO A 151 3.81 17.34 1.24
C PRO A 151 4.00 16.69 -0.15
N GLU A 152 3.91 15.36 -0.22
CA GLU A 152 4.06 14.51 -1.41
C GLU A 152 2.84 13.57 -1.56
N PRO A 153 2.45 13.23 -2.80
CA PRO A 153 1.47 12.18 -3.04
C PRO A 153 2.03 10.81 -2.63
N ILE A 154 1.27 10.07 -1.84
CA ILE A 154 1.59 8.73 -1.36
C ILE A 154 0.35 7.87 -1.58
N PHE A 155 0.53 6.70 -2.16
CA PHE A 155 -0.55 5.73 -2.26
C PHE A 155 -0.04 4.31 -2.09
N GLY A 156 -0.86 3.50 -1.43
CA GLY A 156 -0.68 2.06 -1.33
C GLY A 156 -1.83 1.41 -0.59
N LEU A 157 -1.67 0.13 -0.29
CA LEU A 157 -2.70 -0.66 0.37
C LEU A 157 -2.12 -1.40 1.57
N SER A 158 -2.93 -1.53 2.61
CA SER A 158 -2.80 -2.67 3.52
C SER A 158 -3.73 -3.76 3.03
N VAL A 159 -3.19 -4.97 2.88
CA VAL A 159 -3.90 -6.12 2.32
C VAL A 159 -3.91 -7.24 3.34
N SER A 160 -5.10 -7.81 3.54
CA SER A 160 -5.27 -9.04 4.31
C SER A 160 -5.59 -10.19 3.37
N GLY A 161 -4.90 -11.31 3.56
CA GLY A 161 -5.11 -12.56 2.85
C GLY A 161 -5.23 -13.75 3.79
N ILE A 162 -5.51 -14.91 3.23
CA ILE A 162 -5.59 -16.17 3.98
C ILE A 162 -4.82 -17.25 3.25
N VAL A 163 -4.15 -18.11 4.01
CA VAL A 163 -3.44 -19.29 3.50
C VAL A 163 -3.81 -20.50 4.35
N LYS A 164 -3.84 -21.68 3.74
CA LYS A 164 -3.98 -22.95 4.48
C LYS A 164 -2.62 -23.35 5.00
N ILE A 165 -2.57 -23.81 6.25
CA ILE A 165 -1.36 -24.34 6.86
C ILE A 165 -1.63 -25.79 7.26
N GLU A 166 -0.69 -26.68 6.94
CA GLU A 166 -0.74 -28.05 7.43
C GLU A 166 -0.33 -28.06 8.91
N HIS A 167 -1.11 -28.78 9.73
CA HIS A 167 -0.79 -29.05 11.13
C HIS A 167 -0.02 -30.37 11.25
#